data_AF-A0A1A7R207-F1
#
_entry.id   AF-A0A1A7R207-F1
#
_cell.length_a   1.000
_cell.length_b   1.000
_cell.length_c   1.000
_cell.angle_alpha   90.00
_cell.angle_beta   90.00
_cell.angle_gamma   90.00
#
_symmetry.space_group_name_H-M   'P 1'
#
loop_
_entity.id
_entity.type
_entity.pdbx_description
1 polymer ?
#
loop_
_entity_poly.entity_id
_entity_poly.type
_entity_poly.pdbx_seq_one_letter_code
_entity_poly.pdbx_strand_id
1 'polypeptide(L)'
;MTMLKRFKKYIKSQVKANDLPCTYEQINHNPKFQLKYHDNSIGCLNFSDDVWSFIYADWFKDQNDLQPLFEFPSKEKFYKSAELWPFFESRIPSIMQPKVQEYLESHPSGRNNEVKLLELFGVTSVNNPYKLIINL
;
A
#
# COMPACT_ATOMS: atom_id res chain seq x y z
N MET A 1 -6.85 15.66 50.46
CA MET A 1 -8.31 15.48 50.57
C MET A 1 -8.97 16.30 49.47
N THR A 2 -9.82 15.83 48.57
CA THR A 2 -10.39 14.50 48.32
C THR A 2 -10.93 14.50 46.89
N MET A 3 -10.85 13.32 46.28
CA MET A 3 -11.62 12.85 45.13
C MET A 3 -13.02 13.48 44.94
N LEU A 4 -13.28 13.80 43.66
CA LEU A 4 -14.31 13.19 42.81
C LEU A 4 -15.78 13.33 43.29
N LYS A 5 -16.61 13.96 42.45
CA LYS A 5 -17.62 13.25 41.62
C LYS A 5 -18.75 14.18 41.18
N ARG A 6 -19.30 13.85 40.00
CA ARG A 6 -20.75 13.83 39.66
C ARG A 6 -21.37 15.21 39.34
N PHE A 7 -22.07 15.46 38.23
CA PHE A 7 -23.00 14.68 37.40
C PHE A 7 -23.04 15.30 35.98
N LYS A 8 -22.71 14.55 34.93
CA LYS A 8 -23.62 13.89 33.96
C LYS A 8 -24.22 14.80 32.87
N LYS A 9 -24.25 14.20 31.67
CA LYS A 9 -25.24 14.38 30.59
C LYS A 9 -24.92 15.64 29.77
N TYR A 10 -24.48 15.60 28.51
CA TYR A 10 -25.04 14.83 27.41
C TYR A 10 -24.24 15.14 26.13
N ILE A 11 -23.05 14.55 25.95
CA ILE A 11 -22.49 14.33 24.59
C ILE A 11 -21.98 12.90 24.57
N LYS A 12 -22.93 11.99 24.42
CA LYS A 12 -22.69 10.60 24.07
C LYS A 12 -23.00 10.48 22.58
N SER A 13 -21.98 10.51 21.76
CA SER A 13 -21.95 9.82 20.46
C SER A 13 -20.48 9.52 20.17
N GLN A 14 -19.95 8.48 20.80
CA GLN A 14 -19.59 7.25 20.09
C GLN A 14 -18.45 7.47 19.09
N VAL A 15 -17.26 7.77 19.61
CA VAL A 15 -16.00 7.42 18.93
C VAL A 15 -15.65 6.02 19.43
N LYS A 16 -16.02 5.01 18.65
CA LYS A 16 -15.52 3.64 18.81
C LYS A 16 -14.11 3.60 18.23
N ALA A 17 -13.15 3.14 19.03
CA ALA A 17 -11.75 2.98 18.67
C ALA A 17 -11.49 1.76 17.76
N ASN A 18 -12.22 1.63 16.64
CA ASN A 18 -12.19 0.44 15.78
C ASN A 18 -11.93 0.70 14.29
N ASP A 19 -11.58 1.92 13.88
CA ASP A 19 -11.12 2.19 12.52
C ASP A 19 -9.85 3.03 12.62
N LEU A 20 -8.69 2.42 12.47
CA LEU A 20 -7.48 3.14 12.07
C LEU A 20 -7.34 2.99 10.55
N PRO A 21 -7.96 3.88 9.76
CA PRO A 21 -7.76 3.90 8.31
C PRO A 21 -6.29 4.15 7.98
N CYS A 22 -5.87 3.71 6.80
CA CYS A 22 -4.55 3.99 6.20
C CYS A 22 -4.29 5.50 5.91
N THR A 23 -4.85 6.42 6.70
CA THR A 23 -4.72 7.85 6.55
C THR A 23 -3.79 8.44 7.61
N TYR A 24 -2.73 9.10 7.11
CA TYR A 24 -2.05 10.24 7.71
C TYR A 24 -1.19 9.93 8.95
N GLU A 25 0.14 9.87 8.83
CA GLU A 25 0.97 11.08 8.69
C GLU A 25 1.83 11.06 7.40
N GLN A 26 1.85 12.18 6.69
CA GLN A 26 2.72 12.44 5.53
C GLN A 26 3.64 13.61 5.87
N ILE A 27 4.90 13.29 6.12
CA ILE A 27 6.00 14.21 5.84
C ILE A 27 6.65 13.63 4.59
N ASN A 28 6.58 14.39 3.49
CA ASN A 28 7.18 14.15 2.16
C ASN A 28 6.34 13.35 1.15
N HIS A 29 6.42 13.83 -0.09
CA HIS A 29 5.56 13.62 -1.26
C HIS A 29 5.79 12.24 -1.92
N ASN A 30 5.70 11.16 -1.15
CA ASN A 30 5.96 9.81 -1.64
C ASN A 30 4.66 9.09 -2.03
N PRO A 31 4.57 8.51 -3.24
CA PRO A 31 3.36 7.83 -3.69
C PRO A 31 3.08 6.62 -2.81
N LYS A 32 1.87 6.55 -2.26
CA LYS A 32 1.38 5.42 -1.47
C LYS A 32 0.52 4.54 -2.38
N PHE A 33 0.97 3.32 -2.60
CA PHE A 33 0.25 2.33 -3.38
C PHE A 33 -0.62 1.47 -2.46
N GLN A 34 -1.90 1.35 -2.78
CA GLN A 34 -2.81 0.41 -2.16
C GLN A 34 -2.88 -0.88 -2.98
N LEU A 35 -2.61 -2.00 -2.32
CA LEU A 35 -2.88 -3.32 -2.88
C LEU A 35 -4.33 -3.70 -2.55
N LYS A 36 -5.12 -3.95 -3.58
CA LYS A 36 -6.56 -4.27 -3.46
C LYS A 36 -6.88 -5.65 -3.99
N TYR A 37 -7.82 -6.32 -3.33
CA TYR A 37 -8.50 -7.52 -3.83
C TYR A 37 -9.99 -7.21 -3.98
N HIS A 38 -10.49 -7.20 -5.21
CA HIS A 38 -11.78 -6.59 -5.55
C HIS A 38 -11.85 -5.15 -5.01
N ASP A 39 -12.82 -4.85 -4.15
CA ASP A 39 -13.03 -3.53 -3.56
C ASP A 39 -12.31 -3.36 -2.20
N ASN A 40 -11.71 -4.43 -1.68
CA ASN A 40 -11.09 -4.45 -0.36
C ASN A 40 -9.60 -4.09 -0.44
N SER A 41 -9.18 -3.17 0.43
CA SER A 41 -7.76 -2.87 0.63
C SER A 41 -7.13 -3.96 1.47
N ILE A 42 -6.10 -4.62 0.93
CA ILE A 42 -5.39 -5.69 1.63
C ILE A 42 -4.06 -5.25 2.20
N GLY A 43 -3.43 -4.22 1.63
CA GLY A 43 -2.14 -3.74 2.10
C GLY A 43 -1.70 -2.45 1.44
N CYS A 44 -0.63 -1.87 1.97
CA CYS A 44 -0.04 -0.63 1.49
C CYS A 44 1.44 -0.86 1.18
N LEU A 45 1.86 -0.47 -0.02
CA LEU A 45 3.25 -0.37 -0.45
C LEU A 45 3.64 1.11 -0.50
N ASN A 46 4.80 1.44 0.05
CA ASN A 46 5.32 2.80 0.07
C ASN A 46 6.83 2.79 -0.21
N PHE A 47 7.31 3.84 -0.87
CA PHE A 47 8.74 4.07 -1.09
C PHE A 47 9.14 5.39 -0.43
N SER A 48 10.08 5.36 0.51
CA SER A 48 10.61 6.56 1.17
C SER A 48 12.06 6.35 1.54
N ASP A 49 12.89 7.39 1.39
CA ASP A 49 14.30 7.37 1.78
C ASP A 49 15.06 6.18 1.16
N ASP A 50 14.79 5.92 -0.13
CA ASP A 50 15.33 4.79 -0.90
C ASP A 50 15.01 3.40 -0.33
N VAL A 51 13.95 3.30 0.48
CA VAL A 51 13.49 2.05 1.10
C VAL A 51 12.02 1.78 0.75
N TRP A 52 11.79 0.59 0.21
CA TRP A 52 10.46 0.02 0.04
C TRP A 52 9.93 -0.50 1.38
N SER A 53 8.64 -0.27 1.60
CA SER A 53 7.94 -0.76 2.79
C SER A 53 6.57 -1.31 2.44
N PHE A 54 6.20 -2.42 3.07
CA PHE A 54 4.90 -3.04 2.89
C PHE A 54 4.28 -3.44 4.23
N ILE A 55 2.99 -3.20 4.37
CA ILE A 55 2.19 -3.63 5.53
C ILE A 55 0.80 -4.05 5.06
N TYR A 56 0.23 -5.08 5.69
CA TYR A 56 -1.17 -5.44 5.47
C TYR A 56 -2.12 -4.43 6.14
N ALA A 57 -3.26 -4.20 5.51
CA ALA A 57 -4.35 -3.41 6.07
C ALA A 57 -5.09 -4.21 7.16
N ASP A 58 -5.67 -3.52 8.14
CA ASP A 58 -6.31 -4.17 9.28
C ASP A 58 -7.48 -5.07 8.85
N TRP A 59 -8.25 -4.66 7.85
CA TRP A 59 -9.28 -5.50 7.22
C TRP A 59 -8.74 -6.89 6.82
N PHE A 60 -7.53 -6.95 6.27
CA PHE A 60 -6.92 -8.21 5.85
C PHE A 60 -6.36 -9.02 7.03
N LYS A 61 -5.91 -8.35 8.08
CA LYS A 61 -5.44 -8.99 9.32
C LYS A 61 -6.56 -9.70 10.06
N ASP A 62 -7.75 -9.09 10.08
CA ASP A 62 -8.92 -9.55 10.84
C ASP A 62 -9.71 -10.69 10.16
N GLN A 63 -9.43 -11.00 8.90
CA GLN A 63 -10.06 -12.08 8.13
C GLN A 63 -9.12 -13.27 7.91
N ASN A 64 -9.67 -14.46 7.64
CA ASN A 64 -8.88 -15.66 7.32
C ASN A 64 -9.27 -16.34 5.98
N ASP A 65 -10.14 -15.72 5.20
CA ASP A 65 -10.58 -16.19 3.88
C ASP A 65 -9.46 -16.10 2.84
N LEU A 66 -8.63 -15.05 2.92
CA LEU A 66 -7.48 -14.84 2.07
C LEU A 66 -6.18 -15.16 2.83
N GLN A 67 -5.34 -15.96 2.18
CA GLN A 67 -4.02 -16.29 2.68
C GLN A 67 -3.04 -15.12 2.48
N PRO A 68 -2.08 -14.93 3.40
CA PRO A 68 -0.97 -14.00 3.19
C PRO A 68 -0.24 -14.30 1.88
N LEU A 69 0.28 -13.24 1.26
CA LEU A 69 1.16 -13.35 0.12
C LEU A 69 2.42 -14.15 0.49
N PHE A 70 2.91 -14.98 -0.43
CA PHE A 70 4.03 -15.88 -0.21
C PHE A 70 5.29 -15.17 0.34
N GLU A 71 5.65 -14.02 -0.24
CA GLU A 71 6.81 -13.22 0.19
C GLU A 71 6.57 -12.45 1.51
N PHE A 72 5.31 -12.37 1.94
CA PHE A 72 4.85 -11.62 3.11
C PHE A 72 3.99 -12.52 4.03
N PRO A 73 4.56 -13.59 4.63
CA PRO A 73 3.78 -14.62 5.31
C PRO A 73 3.15 -14.19 6.65
N SER A 74 3.61 -13.09 7.25
CA SER A 74 3.13 -12.61 8.55
C SER A 74 2.26 -11.37 8.38
N LYS A 75 0.98 -11.47 8.76
CA LYS A 75 0.00 -10.37 8.64
C LYS A 75 0.35 -9.14 9.49
N GLU A 76 1.05 -9.35 10.61
CA GLU A 76 1.42 -8.29 11.56
C GLU A 76 2.79 -7.65 11.29
N LYS A 77 3.55 -8.20 10.35
CA LYS A 77 4.92 -7.72 10.12
C LYS A 77 4.92 -6.46 9.25
N PHE A 78 5.74 -5.49 9.65
CA PHE A 78 6.17 -4.40 8.80
C PHE A 78 7.39 -4.82 7.98
N TYR A 79 7.24 -4.87 6.66
CA TYR A 79 8.31 -5.29 5.75
C TYR A 79 9.06 -4.06 5.24
N LYS A 80 10.40 -4.16 5.18
CA LYS A 80 11.29 -3.16 4.60
C LYS A 80 12.30 -3.85 3.69
N SER A 81 12.64 -3.21 2.58
CA SER A 81 13.66 -3.68 1.64
C SER A 81 14.25 -2.50 0.86
N ALA A 82 15.53 -2.57 0.50
CA ALA A 82 16.12 -1.62 -0.44
C ALA A 82 15.65 -1.88 -1.88
N GLU A 83 15.29 -3.13 -2.17
CA GLU A 83 14.84 -3.58 -3.50
C GLU A 83 13.33 -3.86 -3.48
N LEU A 84 12.67 -3.60 -4.62
CA LEU A 84 11.26 -3.91 -4.79
C LEU A 84 11.06 -5.43 -4.82
N TRP A 85 10.08 -5.93 -4.07
CA TRP A 85 9.80 -7.37 -4.05
C TRP A 85 9.27 -7.87 -5.40
N PRO A 86 9.67 -9.08 -5.84
CA PRO A 86 9.21 -9.74 -7.07
C PRO A 86 7.69 -9.73 -7.26
N PHE A 87 6.91 -9.87 -6.18
CA PHE A 87 5.46 -9.73 -6.25
C PHE A 87 5.05 -8.43 -6.94
N PHE A 88 5.61 -7.28 -6.54
CA PHE A 88 5.30 -5.99 -7.14
C PHE A 88 6.03 -5.77 -8.46
N GLU A 89 7.29 -6.18 -8.56
CA GLU A 89 8.11 -6.04 -9.77
C GLU A 89 7.48 -6.75 -10.97
N SER A 90 6.86 -7.92 -10.77
CA SER A 90 6.16 -8.68 -11.82
C SER A 90 5.02 -7.93 -12.51
N ARG A 91 4.58 -6.78 -11.95
CA ARG A 91 3.57 -5.89 -12.54
C ARG A 91 4.18 -4.87 -13.50
N ILE A 92 5.49 -4.68 -13.45
CA ILE A 92 6.22 -3.83 -14.39
C ILE A 92 6.42 -4.64 -15.68
N PRO A 93 5.82 -4.23 -16.81
CA PRO A 93 6.02 -4.89 -18.08
C PRO A 93 7.48 -4.80 -18.53
N SER A 94 7.93 -5.82 -19.27
CA SER A 94 9.26 -5.82 -19.88
C SER A 94 9.49 -4.57 -20.73
N ILE A 95 10.69 -4.01 -20.66
CA ILE A 95 11.15 -2.89 -21.48
C ILE A 95 11.03 -3.13 -22.99
N MET A 96 10.91 -4.39 -23.41
CA MET A 96 10.73 -4.77 -24.82
C MET A 96 9.29 -4.60 -25.30
N GLN A 97 8.33 -4.31 -24.41
CA GLN A 97 6.96 -4.03 -24.83
C GLN A 97 6.89 -2.64 -25.48
N PRO A 98 6.26 -2.51 -26.67
CA PRO A 98 6.26 -1.25 -27.43
C PRO A 98 5.82 -0.02 -26.63
N LYS A 99 4.78 -0.17 -25.78
CA LYS A 99 4.27 0.93 -24.93
C LYS A 99 5.28 1.40 -23.88
N VAL A 100 6.06 0.48 -23.33
CA VAL A 100 7.09 0.80 -22.34
C VAL A 100 8.26 1.47 -23.04
N GLN A 101 8.66 0.94 -24.19
CA GLN A 101 9.73 1.51 -25.00
C GLN A 101 9.42 2.95 -25.43
N GLU A 102 8.22 3.22 -25.94
CA GLU A 102 7.77 4.57 -26.33
C GLU A 102 7.83 5.56 -25.15
N TYR A 103 7.40 5.13 -23.95
CA TYR A 103 7.52 5.93 -22.74
C TYR A 103 8.98 6.21 -22.36
N LEU A 104 9.85 5.20 -22.44
CA LEU A 104 11.26 5.32 -22.07
C LEU A 104 12.07 6.14 -23.08
N GLU A 105 11.74 6.08 -24.36
CA GLU A 105 12.35 6.91 -25.41
C GLU A 105 12.01 8.39 -25.21
N SER A 106 10.76 8.68 -24.81
CA SER A 106 10.33 10.04 -24.47
C SER A 106 10.81 10.53 -23.10
N HIS A 107 11.19 9.62 -22.19
CA HIS A 107 11.63 9.93 -20.82
C HIS A 107 12.87 9.13 -20.41
N PRO A 108 14.08 9.47 -20.91
CA PRO A 108 15.29 8.67 -20.71
C PRO A 108 15.69 8.49 -19.23
N SER A 109 15.38 9.45 -18.37
CA SER A 109 15.63 9.39 -16.93
C SER A 109 14.67 8.46 -16.17
N GLY A 110 13.59 8.00 -16.80
CA GLY A 110 12.58 7.13 -16.19
C GLY A 110 12.93 5.64 -16.18
N ARG A 111 14.01 5.22 -16.88
CA ARG A 111 14.32 3.81 -17.12
C ARG A 111 14.56 2.97 -15.87
N ASN A 112 15.15 3.56 -14.85
CA ASN A 112 15.47 2.89 -13.60
C ASN A 112 14.56 3.36 -12.45
N ASN A 113 13.49 4.11 -12.76
CA ASN A 113 12.58 4.62 -11.75
C ASN A 113 11.42 3.64 -11.56
N GLU A 114 11.66 2.61 -10.74
CA GLU A 114 10.69 1.56 -10.42
C GLU A 114 9.37 2.12 -9.88
N VAL A 115 9.45 3.17 -9.06
CA VAL A 115 8.27 3.89 -8.55
C VAL A 115 7.43 4.39 -9.72
N LYS A 116 8.05 5.08 -10.68
CA LYS A 116 7.33 5.63 -11.82
C LYS A 116 6.78 4.55 -12.75
N LEU A 117 7.51 3.47 -12.94
CA LEU A 117 7.06 2.33 -13.74
C LEU A 117 5.86 1.63 -13.09
N LEU A 118 5.88 1.45 -11.76
CA LEU A 118 4.74 0.94 -11.01
C LEU A 118 3.53 1.87 -11.09
N GLU A 119 3.73 3.19 -11.02
CA GLU A 119 2.63 4.16 -11.16
C GLU A 119 1.92 4.03 -12.51
N LEU A 120 2.69 3.86 -13.59
CA LEU A 120 2.15 3.87 -14.95
C LEU A 120 1.59 2.52 -15.38
N PHE A 121 2.24 1.44 -14.97
CA PHE A 121 1.97 0.11 -15.53
C PHE A 121 1.58 -0.92 -14.46
N GLY A 122 1.83 -0.64 -13.18
CA GLY A 122 1.71 -1.60 -12.09
C GLY A 122 0.28 -1.95 -11.67
N VAL A 123 -0.75 -1.30 -12.25
CA VAL A 123 -2.14 -1.41 -11.76
C VAL A 123 -2.68 -2.84 -11.81
N THR A 124 -2.39 -3.58 -12.87
CA THR A 124 -2.89 -4.95 -13.09
C THR A 124 -1.78 -5.86 -13.56
N SER A 125 -1.84 -7.15 -13.24
CA SER A 125 -0.99 -8.16 -13.90
C SER A 125 -1.81 -9.36 -14.38
N VAL A 126 -1.27 -10.07 -15.38
CA VAL A 126 -2.03 -11.05 -16.19
C VAL A 126 -2.61 -12.19 -15.36
N ASN A 127 -1.87 -12.68 -14.36
CA ASN A 127 -2.24 -13.86 -13.56
C ASN A 127 -2.41 -13.54 -12.07
N ASN A 128 -2.69 -12.27 -11.73
CA ASN A 128 -2.80 -11.84 -10.34
C ASN A 128 -4.12 -11.07 -10.12
N PRO A 129 -4.99 -11.53 -9.19
CA PRO A 129 -6.28 -10.88 -8.96
C PRO A 129 -6.16 -9.55 -8.20
N TYR A 130 -4.98 -9.23 -7.68
CA TYR A 130 -4.74 -8.00 -6.94
C TYR A 130 -4.45 -6.82 -7.85
N LYS A 131 -5.06 -5.67 -7.54
CA LYS A 131 -4.81 -4.39 -8.19
C LYS A 131 -3.92 -3.50 -7.34
N LEU A 132 -2.99 -2.78 -7.95
CA LEU A 132 -2.15 -1.77 -7.28
C LEU A 132 -2.66 -0.37 -7.66
N ILE A 133 -3.26 0.35 -6.72
CA ILE A 133 -3.87 1.66 -6.98
C ILE A 133 -3.08 2.73 -6.24
N ILE A 134 -2.77 3.84 -6.90
CA ILE A 134 -2.15 4.99 -6.26
C ILE A 134 -3.23 5.76 -5.50
N ASN A 135 -3.03 6.00 -4.21
CA ASN A 135 -3.78 7.04 -3.50
C ASN A 135 -3.05 8.37 -3.66
N LEU A 136 -3.64 9.25 -4.46
CA LEU A 136 -3.22 10.65 -4.60
C LEU A 136 -3.80 11.50 -3.47
#